data_AF-A0A919GG23-F1
#
_entry.id   AF-A0A919GG23-F1
#
_cell.length_a   1.000
_cell.length_b   1.000
_cell.length_c   1.000
_cell.angle_alpha   90.00
_cell.angle_beta   90.00
_cell.angle_gamma   90.00
#
_symmetry.space_group_name_H-M   'P 1'
#
loop_
_entity.id
_entity.type
_entity.pdbx_description
1 polymer ?
#
loop_
_entity_poly.entity_id
_entity_poly.type
_entity_poly.pdbx_seq_one_letter_code
_entity_poly.pdbx_strand_id
1 'polypeptide(L)'
;MTVTWRSAVSYALTVVIGSWMAGAVVDLAWSAAADSFGPWVSLWVANPLAYVFLAATTLTLTLTRRFTAPMPVWRVPLIDGGAYLLVLLLWAGLSAWREGAAVPVDDAFATAGFAMLTLQLPSAWLLIVWRARHLRVVLTQDDGGTTAARVTGQ
;
A
#
# COMPACT_ATOMS: atom_id res chain seq x y z
N MET A 1 -14.95 13.78 8.45
CA MET A 1 -14.39 13.66 7.07
C MET A 1 -14.14 12.19 6.79
N THR A 2 -14.74 11.63 5.74
CA THR A 2 -14.50 10.24 5.32
C THR A 2 -14.03 10.23 3.86
N VAL A 3 -13.02 9.42 3.55
CA VAL A 3 -12.54 9.26 2.17
C VAL A 3 -13.55 8.40 1.41
N THR A 4 -13.96 8.83 0.22
CA THR A 4 -14.86 8.01 -0.62
C THR A 4 -14.18 6.70 -1.00
N TRP A 5 -14.94 5.61 -1.12
CA TRP A 5 -14.42 4.30 -1.54
C TRP A 5 -13.61 4.39 -2.83
N ARG A 6 -14.10 5.14 -3.83
CA ARG A 6 -13.39 5.35 -5.10
C ARG A 6 -12.03 6.02 -4.91
N SER A 7 -11.95 7.03 -4.05
CA SER A 7 -10.69 7.72 -3.76
C SER A 7 -9.73 6.85 -2.95
N ALA A 8 -10.22 6.04 -2.02
CA ALA A 8 -9.40 5.12 -1.23
C ALA A 8 -8.83 3.99 -2.10
N VAL A 9 -9.64 3.40 -2.98
CA VAL A 9 -9.19 2.36 -3.92
C VAL A 9 -8.20 2.93 -4.93
N SER A 10 -8.50 4.10 -5.52
CA SER A 10 -7.57 4.77 -6.44
C SER A 10 -6.27 5.13 -5.75
N TYR A 11 -6.29 5.52 -4.48
CA TYR A 11 -5.10 5.74 -3.68
C TYR A 11 -4.27 4.46 -3.53
N ALA A 12 -4.91 3.38 -3.07
CA ALA A 12 -4.26 2.11 -2.80
C ALA A 12 -3.65 1.51 -4.08
N LEU A 13 -4.39 1.50 -5.18
CA LEU A 13 -3.90 0.99 -6.47
C LEU A 13 -2.70 1.78 -6.99
N THR A 14 -2.71 3.11 -6.88
CA THR A 14 -1.56 3.94 -7.30
C THR A 14 -0.32 3.59 -6.49
N VAL A 15 -0.45 3.45 -5.16
CA VAL A 15 0.68 3.11 -4.30
C VAL A 15 1.19 1.71 -4.62
N VAL A 16 0.31 0.71 -4.62
CA VAL A 16 0.68 -0.69 -4.78
C VAL A 16 1.27 -0.95 -6.16
N ILE A 17 0.54 -0.63 -7.24
CA ILE A 17 1.00 -0.87 -8.61
C ILE A 17 2.21 0.00 -8.93
N GLY A 18 2.20 1.28 -8.53
CA GLY A 18 3.31 2.19 -8.78
C GLY A 18 4.61 1.73 -8.10
N SER A 19 4.52 1.31 -6.84
CA SER A 19 5.68 0.77 -6.11
C SER A 19 6.20 -0.54 -6.70
N TRP A 20 5.28 -1.41 -7.11
CA TRP A 20 5.61 -2.70 -7.69
C TRP A 20 6.32 -2.53 -9.05
N MET A 21 5.81 -1.64 -9.89
CA MET A 21 6.45 -1.29 -11.16
C MET A 21 7.83 -0.68 -10.96
N ALA A 22 8.03 0.18 -9.96
CA ALA A 22 9.35 0.72 -9.64
C ALA A 22 10.34 -0.41 -9.28
N GLY A 23 9.90 -1.35 -8.43
CA GLY A 23 10.66 -2.56 -8.09
C GLY A 23 11.06 -3.37 -9.32
N ALA A 24 10.10 -3.64 -10.20
CA ALA A 24 10.31 -4.41 -11.42
C ALA A 24 11.28 -3.73 -12.39
N VAL A 25 11.18 -2.41 -12.57
CA VAL A 25 12.07 -1.63 -13.46
C VAL A 25 13.50 -1.63 -12.95
N VAL A 26 13.71 -1.45 -11.64
CA VAL A 26 15.05 -1.44 -11.05
C VAL A 26 15.71 -2.81 -11.17
N ASP A 27 14.96 -3.88 -10.89
CA ASP A 27 15.49 -5.24 -10.99
C ASP A 27 15.74 -5.67 -12.44
N LEU A 28 14.93 -5.21 -13.40
CA LEU A 28 15.18 -5.41 -14.82
C LEU A 28 16.46 -4.69 -15.27
N ALA A 29 16.66 -3.44 -14.82
CA ALA A 29 17.87 -2.68 -15.11
C ALA A 29 19.12 -3.34 -14.52
N TRP A 30 19.01 -3.88 -13.30
CA TRP A 30 20.07 -4.69 -12.69
C TRP A 30 20.35 -5.95 -13.50
N SER A 31 19.31 -6.69 -13.89
CA SER A 31 19.44 -7.93 -14.65
C SER A 31 20.15 -7.70 -15.98
N ALA A 32 19.82 -6.61 -16.68
CA ALA A 32 20.46 -6.22 -17.92
C ALA A 32 21.95 -5.86 -17.74
N ALA A 33 22.33 -5.30 -16.58
CA ALA A 33 23.71 -4.93 -16.28
C ALA A 33 24.55 -6.12 -15.77
N ALA A 34 23.93 -7.07 -15.07
CA ALA A 34 24.58 -8.18 -14.40
C ALA A 34 24.55 -9.51 -15.18
N ASP A 35 23.95 -9.52 -16.39
CA ASP A 35 23.75 -10.70 -17.26
C ASP A 35 23.18 -11.93 -16.53
N SER A 36 22.33 -11.68 -15.53
CA SER A 36 21.67 -12.68 -14.69
C SER A 36 20.31 -12.16 -14.25
N PHE A 37 19.32 -13.06 -14.08
CA PHE A 37 18.01 -12.65 -13.58
C PHE A 37 18.13 -12.15 -12.15
N GLY A 38 17.62 -10.93 -11.91
CA GLY A 38 17.49 -10.38 -10.58
C GLY A 38 16.60 -11.25 -9.69
N PRO A 39 16.95 -11.37 -8.39
CA PRO A 39 16.18 -12.17 -7.44
C PRO A 39 14.76 -11.63 -7.25
N TRP A 40 14.46 -10.38 -7.62
CA TRP A 40 13.13 -9.79 -7.45
C TRP A 40 12.16 -10.22 -8.55
N VAL A 41 12.48 -10.00 -9.83
CA VAL A 41 11.62 -10.35 -10.96
C VAL A 41 11.41 -11.86 -11.03
N SER A 42 12.45 -12.65 -10.75
CA SER A 42 12.34 -14.11 -10.69
C SER A 42 11.34 -14.57 -9.62
N LEU A 43 11.35 -13.94 -8.44
CA LEU A 43 10.42 -14.24 -7.35
C LEU A 43 8.97 -13.88 -7.73
N TRP A 44 8.74 -12.78 -8.45
CA TRP A 44 7.41 -12.39 -8.92
C TRP A 44 6.86 -13.28 -10.04
N VAL A 45 7.71 -13.67 -11.00
CA VAL A 45 7.30 -14.52 -12.13
C VAL A 45 7.04 -15.96 -11.67
N ALA A 46 7.85 -16.47 -10.74
CA ALA A 46 7.74 -17.84 -10.26
C ALA A 46 6.65 -18.03 -9.20
N ASN A 47 6.28 -16.97 -8.45
CA ASN A 47 5.37 -17.11 -7.32
C ASN A 47 3.95 -16.59 -7.62
N PRO A 48 2.96 -17.47 -7.85
CA PRO A 48 1.57 -17.05 -8.07
C PRO A 48 0.94 -16.36 -6.85
N LEU A 49 1.51 -16.52 -5.64
CA LEU A 49 1.07 -15.80 -4.44
C LEU A 49 1.42 -14.32 -4.50
N ALA A 50 2.24 -13.88 -5.44
CA ALA A 50 2.58 -12.47 -5.56
C ALA A 50 1.35 -11.61 -5.93
N TYR A 51 0.37 -12.18 -6.65
CA TYR A 51 -0.95 -11.54 -6.85
C TYR A 51 -1.74 -11.40 -5.54
N VAL A 52 -1.57 -12.33 -4.60
CA VAL A 52 -2.19 -12.26 -3.27
C VAL A 52 -1.61 -11.08 -2.49
N PHE A 53 -0.30 -10.83 -2.58
CA PHE A 53 0.30 -9.62 -2.01
C PHE A 53 -0.35 -8.35 -2.58
N LEU A 54 -0.48 -8.24 -3.90
CA LEU A 54 -1.06 -7.04 -4.53
C LEU A 54 -2.51 -6.82 -4.07
N ALA A 55 -3.31 -7.89 -4.03
CA ALA A 55 -4.70 -7.83 -3.58
C ALA A 55 -4.81 -7.48 -2.09
N ALA A 56 -4.05 -8.16 -1.22
CA ALA A 56 -4.06 -7.97 0.22
C ALA A 56 -3.57 -6.56 0.61
N THR A 57 -2.53 -6.06 -0.05
CA THR A 57 -1.99 -4.72 0.20
C THR A 57 -2.96 -3.64 -0.25
N THR A 58 -3.57 -3.82 -1.44
CA THR A 58 -4.59 -2.89 -1.94
C THR A 58 -5.79 -2.84 -0.99
N LEU A 59 -6.26 -4.00 -0.54
CA LEU A 59 -7.36 -4.09 0.41
C LEU A 59 -7.00 -3.41 1.74
N THR A 60 -5.85 -3.76 2.31
CA THR A 60 -5.36 -3.20 3.57
C THR A 60 -5.29 -1.67 3.51
N LEU A 61 -4.64 -1.10 2.49
CA LEU A 61 -4.53 0.36 2.35
C LEU A 61 -5.90 1.02 2.12
N THR A 62 -6.78 0.38 1.34
CA THR A 62 -8.15 0.87 1.12
C THR A 62 -8.92 0.94 2.43
N LEU A 63 -8.89 -0.12 3.22
CA LEU A 63 -9.58 -0.21 4.51
C LEU A 63 -8.99 0.80 5.51
N THR A 64 -7.67 0.87 5.63
CA THR A 64 -6.98 1.85 6.48
C THR A 64 -7.44 3.27 6.13
N ARG A 65 -7.51 3.64 4.85
CA ARG A 65 -7.95 4.99 4.44
C ARG A 65 -9.44 5.22 4.62
N ARG A 66 -10.26 4.17 4.47
CA ARG A 66 -11.71 4.27 4.60
C ARG A 66 -12.16 4.46 6.05
N PHE A 67 -11.48 3.77 6.98
CA PHE A 67 -11.92 3.64 8.37
C PHE A 67 -11.09 4.45 9.37
N THR A 68 -9.91 4.94 8.99
CA THR A 68 -9.15 5.80 9.91
C THR A 68 -9.66 7.23 9.86
N ALA A 69 -9.74 7.86 11.04
CA ALA A 69 -10.09 9.26 11.18
C ALA A 69 -9.10 10.17 10.43
N PRO A 70 -9.50 11.42 10.11
CA PRO A 70 -8.62 12.40 9.50
C PRO A 70 -7.36 12.57 10.35
N MET A 71 -6.21 12.40 9.72
CA MET A 71 -4.92 12.40 10.38
C MET A 71 -4.00 13.44 9.73
N PRO A 72 -3.06 14.05 10.47
CA PRO A 72 -2.03 14.89 9.90
C PRO A 72 -1.28 14.17 8.77
N VAL A 73 -0.96 14.88 7.68
CA VAL A 73 -0.33 14.31 6.49
C VAL A 73 1.01 13.62 6.81
N TRP A 74 1.73 14.07 7.85
CA TRP A 74 2.99 13.43 8.26
C TRP A 74 2.79 12.05 8.91
N ARG A 75 1.61 11.73 9.46
CA ARG A 75 1.30 10.41 10.05
C ARG A 75 0.93 9.37 9.00
N VAL A 76 0.44 9.82 7.85
CA VAL A 76 0.03 8.97 6.73
C VAL A 76 1.13 8.00 6.28
N PRO A 77 2.36 8.43 5.95
CA PRO A 77 3.42 7.52 5.53
C PRO A 77 3.85 6.54 6.63
N LEU A 78 3.72 6.89 7.90
CA LEU A 78 4.05 5.99 9.00
C LEU A 78 3.02 4.85 9.11
N ILE A 79 1.73 5.20 9.05
CA ILE A 79 0.64 4.23 9.19
C ILE A 79 0.52 3.36 7.94
N ASP A 80 0.42 3.98 6.77
CA ASP A 80 0.24 3.23 5.53
C ASP A 80 1.52 2.53 5.09
N GLY A 81 2.66 3.16 5.30
CA GLY A 81 3.95 2.51 5.08
C GLY A 81 4.10 1.31 6.01
N GLY A 82 3.85 1.49 7.30
CA GLY A 82 3.83 0.39 8.27
C GLY A 82 2.89 -0.75 7.86
N ALA A 83 1.67 -0.42 7.43
CA ALA A 83 0.71 -1.41 6.95
C ALA A 83 1.18 -2.12 5.67
N TYR A 84 1.79 -1.40 4.72
CA TYR A 84 2.37 -1.97 3.52
C TYR A 84 3.51 -2.95 3.87
N LEU A 85 4.46 -2.53 4.73
CA LEU A 85 5.56 -3.38 5.18
C LEU A 85 5.04 -4.61 5.93
N LEU A 86 4.03 -4.45 6.78
CA LEU A 86 3.43 -5.56 7.51
C LEU A 86 2.86 -6.60 6.54
N VAL A 87 2.10 -6.18 5.52
CA VAL A 87 1.55 -7.08 4.51
C VAL A 87 2.67 -7.76 3.72
N LEU A 88 3.75 -7.03 3.38
CA LEU A 88 4.92 -7.60 2.71
C LEU A 88 5.59 -8.69 3.56
N LEU A 89 5.83 -8.43 4.85
CA LEU A 89 6.44 -9.39 5.77
C LEU A 89 5.54 -10.61 5.97
N LEU A 90 4.23 -10.42 6.16
CA LEU A 90 3.27 -11.52 6.32
C LEU A 90 3.22 -12.39 5.06
N TRP A 91 3.16 -11.77 3.89
CA TRP A 91 3.14 -12.50 2.63
C TRP A 91 4.44 -13.26 2.39
N ALA A 92 5.59 -12.61 2.59
CA ALA A 92 6.90 -13.21 2.37
C ALA A 92 7.14 -14.37 3.35
N GLY A 93 6.86 -14.16 4.64
CA GLY A 93 7.01 -15.20 5.66
C GLY A 93 6.05 -16.37 5.46
N LEU A 94 4.80 -16.12 5.07
CA LEU A 94 3.85 -17.19 4.77
C LEU A 94 4.25 -18.00 3.53
N SER A 95 4.79 -17.32 2.50
CA SER A 95 5.29 -17.98 1.30
C SER A 95 6.50 -18.85 1.62
N ALA A 96 7.49 -18.32 2.33
CA ALA A 96 8.67 -19.05 2.77
C ALA A 96 8.30 -20.25 3.67
N TRP A 97 7.38 -20.07 4.62
CA TRP A 97 6.89 -21.15 5.47
C TRP A 97 6.22 -22.26 4.67
N ARG A 98 5.38 -21.89 3.69
CA ARG A 98 4.72 -22.85 2.79
C ARG A 98 5.73 -23.64 1.95
N GLU A 99 6.83 -23.00 1.55
CA GLU A 99 7.91 -23.62 0.79
C GLU A 99 8.86 -24.47 1.65
N GLY A 100 8.62 -24.53 2.97
CA GLY A 100 9.37 -25.38 3.89
C GLY A 100 10.66 -24.73 4.42
N ALA A 101 10.76 -23.40 4.37
CA ALA A 101 11.91 -22.68 4.90
C ALA A 101 12.14 -22.98 6.39
N ALA A 102 13.40 -23.17 6.78
CA ALA A 102 13.78 -23.44 8.17
C ALA A 102 13.58 -22.20 9.07
N VAL A 103 13.73 -20.99 8.53
CA VAL A 103 13.60 -19.72 9.27
C VAL A 103 12.77 -18.69 8.47
N PRO A 104 11.44 -18.89 8.31
CA PRO A 104 10.60 -18.07 7.43
C PRO A 104 10.55 -16.57 7.77
N VAL A 105 10.80 -16.24 9.04
CA VAL A 105 10.83 -14.84 9.50
C VAL A 105 12.05 -14.11 8.94
N ASP A 106 13.22 -14.75 8.95
CA ASP A 106 14.46 -14.16 8.44
C ASP A 106 14.34 -13.95 6.92
N ASP A 107 13.75 -14.90 6.20
CA ASP A 107 13.47 -14.79 4.77
C ASP A 107 12.49 -13.64 4.46
N ALA A 108 11.50 -13.41 5.32
CA ALA A 108 10.58 -12.28 5.19
C ALA A 108 11.32 -10.93 5.32
N PHE A 109 12.22 -10.81 6.29
CA PHE A 109 13.05 -9.62 6.44
C PHE A 109 14.07 -9.45 5.32
N ALA A 110 14.66 -10.54 4.82
CA ALA A 110 15.51 -10.51 3.63
C ALA A 110 14.72 -9.98 2.41
N THR A 111 13.48 -10.43 2.23
CA THR A 111 12.57 -9.94 1.19
C THR A 111 12.28 -8.44 1.34
N ALA A 112 12.06 -7.95 2.57
CA ALA A 112 11.92 -6.52 2.81
C ALA A 112 13.22 -5.73 2.50
N GLY A 113 14.39 -6.32 2.76
CA GLY A 113 15.69 -5.77 2.36
C GLY A 113 15.82 -5.64 0.85
N PHE A 114 15.46 -6.69 0.11
CA PHE A 114 15.42 -6.63 -1.37
C PHE A 114 14.43 -5.56 -1.85
N ALA A 115 13.25 -5.46 -1.25
CA ALA A 115 12.27 -4.44 -1.61
C ALA A 115 12.75 -3.00 -1.34
N MET A 116 13.67 -2.80 -0.37
CA MET A 116 14.36 -1.52 -0.19
C MET A 116 15.36 -1.25 -1.31
N LEU A 117 16.17 -2.24 -1.68
CA LEU A 117 17.21 -2.12 -2.71
C LEU A 117 16.62 -1.93 -4.11
N THR A 118 15.51 -2.59 -4.42
CA THR A 118 14.78 -2.43 -5.70
C THR A 118 13.94 -1.15 -5.75
N LEU A 119 14.00 -0.30 -4.72
CA LEU A 119 13.20 0.91 -4.59
C LEU A 119 11.69 0.69 -4.50
N GLN A 120 11.20 -0.54 -4.35
CA GLN A 120 9.77 -0.80 -4.15
C GLN A 120 9.24 -0.19 -2.85
N LEU A 121 9.88 -0.44 -1.71
CA LEU A 121 9.47 0.16 -0.43
C LEU A 121 9.68 1.69 -0.43
N PRO A 122 10.83 2.24 -0.85
CA PRO A 122 11.02 3.69 -0.96
C PRO A 122 9.96 4.38 -1.84
N SER A 123 9.65 3.80 -3.00
CA SER A 123 8.63 4.35 -3.90
C SER A 123 7.22 4.24 -3.31
N ALA A 124 6.88 3.15 -2.60
CA ALA A 124 5.61 3.06 -1.88
C ALA A 124 5.47 4.23 -0.88
N TRP A 125 6.50 4.54 -0.09
CA TRP A 125 6.46 5.64 0.88
C TRP A 125 6.32 6.99 0.19
N LEU A 126 7.06 7.20 -0.90
CA LEU A 126 6.99 8.44 -1.66
C LEU A 126 5.61 8.63 -2.31
N LEU A 127 5.05 7.56 -2.89
CA LEU A 127 3.70 7.56 -3.48
C LEU A 127 2.63 7.76 -2.41
N ILE A 128 2.80 7.20 -1.22
CA ILE A 128 1.92 7.45 -0.06
C ILE A 128 1.94 8.93 0.31
N VAL A 129 3.12 9.54 0.50
CA VAL A 129 3.25 10.97 0.83
C VAL A 129 2.62 11.84 -0.27
N TRP A 130 2.95 11.54 -1.52
CA TRP A 130 2.46 12.28 -2.67
C TRP A 130 0.93 12.17 -2.78
N ARG A 131 0.37 10.97 -2.77
CA ARG A 131 -1.08 10.77 -2.88
C ARG A 131 -1.83 11.29 -1.67
N ALA A 132 -1.26 11.24 -0.47
CA ALA A 132 -1.89 11.78 0.72
C ALA A 132 -2.15 13.29 0.63
N ARG A 133 -1.26 14.03 -0.05
CA ARG A 133 -1.44 15.46 -0.33
C ARG A 133 -2.48 15.75 -1.42
N HIS A 134 -2.81 14.77 -2.25
CA HIS A 134 -3.73 14.89 -3.39
C HIS A 134 -5.06 14.14 -3.18
N LEU A 135 -5.34 13.65 -1.97
CA LEU A 135 -6.60 12.99 -1.64
C LEU A 135 -7.73 14.03 -1.61
N ARG A 136 -8.73 13.84 -2.48
CA ARG A 136 -9.97 14.64 -2.42
C ARG A 136 -10.76 14.20 -1.19
N VAL A 137 -10.68 14.99 -0.12
CA VAL A 137 -11.46 14.77 1.09
C VAL A 137 -12.87 15.29 0.85
N VAL A 138 -13.87 14.42 0.96
CA VAL A 138 -15.26 14.86 1.03
C VAL A 138 -15.53 15.23 2.48
N LEU A 139 -15.81 16.52 2.71
CA LEU A 139 -16.47 16.96 3.93
C LEU A 139 -17.86 16.32 3.90
N THR A 140 -18.12 15.37 4.81
CA THR A 140 -19.50 15.04 5.15
C THR A 140 -20.08 16.34 5.70
N GLN A 141 -20.93 17.00 4.90
CA GLN A 141 -21.77 18.07 5.37
C GLN A 141 -22.78 17.40 6.31
N ASP A 142 -22.52 17.55 7.61
CA ASP A 142 -23.47 17.18 8.64
C ASP A 142 -24.54 18.28 8.59
N ASP A 143 -25.60 18.06 7.79
CA ASP A 143 -26.79 18.92 7.81
C ASP A 143 -27.59 18.63 9.10
N GLY A 144 -26.91 18.84 10.23
CA GLY A 144 -27.47 18.80 11.57
C GLY A 144 -28.14 20.14 11.89
N GLY A 145 -29.37 20.30 11.41
CA GLY A 145 -30.38 21.10 12.10
C GLY A 145 -30.46 22.58 11.76
N THR A 146 -31.18 22.94 10.68
CA THR A 146 -31.97 24.19 10.65
C THR A 146 -33.16 24.10 9.68
N THR A 147 -34.03 23.10 9.86
CA THR A 147 -35.36 23.08 9.20
C THR A 147 -36.48 22.83 10.22
N ALA A 148 -36.33 23.39 11.42
CA ALA A 148 -37.37 23.43 12.46
C ALA A 148 -37.60 24.87 12.92
N ALA A 149 -37.84 25.78 11.96
CA ALA A 149 -38.33 27.13 12.23
C ALA A 149 -38.88 27.76 10.94
N ARG A 150 -39.96 27.17 10.39
CA ARG A 150 -40.88 27.92 9.52
C ARG A 150 -42.31 27.71 9.99
N VAL A 151 -42.76 28.72 10.73
CA VAL A 151 -44.13 29.24 10.76
C VAL A 151 -45.15 28.36 11.49
N THR A 152 -45.04 28.32 12.82
CA THR A 152 -46.21 28.51 13.68
C THR A 152 -46.17 29.94 14.22
N GLY A 153 -47.11 30.78 13.80
CA GLY A 153 -47.32 32.12 14.34
C GLY A 153 -47.48 33.21 13.27
N GLN A 154 -48.65 33.29 12.65
CA GLN A 154 -49.66 34.33 12.90
C GLN A 154 -50.85 34.14 11.95
#